data_AF-A0A9Q0E625-F1
#
_entry.id   AF-A0A9Q0E625-F1
#
_cell.length_a   1.000
_cell.length_b   1.000
_cell.length_c   1.000
_cell.angle_alpha   90.00
_cell.angle_beta   90.00
_cell.angle_gamma   90.00
#
_symmetry.space_group_name_H-M   'P 1'
#
loop_
_entity.id
_entity.type
_entity.pdbx_description
1 polymer ?
#
loop_
_entity_poly.entity_id
_entity_poly.type
_entity_poly.pdbx_seq_one_letter_code
_entity_poly.pdbx_strand_id
1 'polypeptide(L)' 'MATYNANTVREEARLEELANCVEERGVEILGVQEHRRVHTDQPILYHKVGGCSFITLSARRNDAQAATGGVGLM' A
#
# COMPACT_ATOMS: atom_id res chain seq x y z
N MET A 1 7.21 14.99 -0.84
CA MET A 1 5.91 14.29 -0.78
C MET A 1 5.47 13.91 -2.20
N ALA A 2 4.97 12.70 -2.40
CA ALA A 2 4.50 12.20 -3.70
C ALA A 2 3.20 11.37 -3.55
N THR A 3 2.58 11.03 -4.67
CA THR A 3 1.44 10.13 -4.74
C THR A 3 1.63 9.08 -5.84
N TYR A 4 1.18 7.85 -5.61
CA TYR A 4 1.32 6.75 -6.55
C TYR A 4 0.11 5.82 -6.51
N ASN A 5 -0.45 5.57 -7.69
CA ASN A 5 -1.46 4.52 -7.86
C ASN A 5 -0.73 3.20 -8.09
N ALA A 6 -0.73 2.33 -7.09
CA ALA A 6 -0.04 1.05 -7.14
C ALA A 6 -0.74 0.04 -8.07
N ASN A 7 -2.02 0.26 -8.39
CA ASN A 7 -2.95 -0.64 -9.06
C ASN A 7 -3.16 -2.00 -8.34
N THR A 8 -2.09 -2.62 -7.84
CA THR A 8 -2.06 -3.72 -6.87
C THR A 8 -0.67 -3.82 -6.25
N VAL A 9 -0.59 -3.78 -4.92
CA VAL A 9 0.64 -4.10 -4.15
C VAL A 9 0.33 -5.10 -3.03
N ARG A 10 -0.30 -6.22 -3.42
CA ARG A 10 -0.67 -7.31 -2.48
C ARG A 10 0.50 -8.25 -2.19
N GLU A 11 1.36 -8.47 -3.18
CA GLU A 11 2.55 -9.30 -3.07
C GLU A 11 3.64 -8.52 -2.33
N GLU A 12 4.32 -9.17 -1.38
CA GLU A 12 5.39 -8.53 -0.60
C GLU A 12 6.56 -8.09 -1.48
N ALA A 13 6.95 -8.87 -2.50
CA ALA A 13 8.01 -8.48 -3.44
C ALA A 13 7.72 -7.13 -4.14
N ARG A 14 6.47 -6.88 -4.55
CA ARG A 14 6.08 -5.59 -5.14
C ARG A 14 6.10 -4.45 -4.11
N LEU A 15 5.81 -4.76 -2.85
CA LEU A 15 5.87 -3.79 -1.77
C LEU A 15 7.32 -3.39 -1.47
N GLU A 16 8.23 -4.37 -1.46
CA GLU A 16 9.67 -4.17 -1.32
C GLU A 16 10.24 -3.32 -2.48
N GLU A 17 9.86 -3.61 -3.72
CA GLU A 17 10.23 -2.78 -4.87
C GLU A 17 9.74 -1.34 -4.74
N LEU A 18 8.50 -1.14 -4.26
CA LEU A 18 7.95 0.20 -4.03
C LEU A 18 8.74 0.94 -2.93
N ALA A 19 9.06 0.26 -1.82
CA ALA A 19 9.85 0.83 -0.73
C ALA A 19 11.25 1.22 -1.20
N ASN A 20 11.92 0.36 -1.97
CA ASN A 20 13.21 0.68 -2.57
C ASN A 20 13.12 1.91 -3.49
N CYS A 21 12.06 2.01 -4.30
CA CYS A 21 11.84 3.18 -5.17
C CYS A 21 11.65 4.49 -4.37
N VAL A 22 10.94 4.42 -3.24
CA VAL A 22 10.70 5.54 -2.33
C VAL A 22 12.02 6.03 -1.72
N GLU A 23 12.82 5.11 -1.20
CA GLU A 23 14.13 5.41 -0.61
C GLU A 23 15.10 5.98 -1.65
N GLU A 24 15.22 5.35 -2.82
CA GLU A 24 16.10 5.79 -3.92
C GLU A 24 15.78 7.21 -4.39
N ARG A 25 14.49 7.58 -4.40
CA ARG A 25 14.01 8.91 -4.83
C ARG A 25 14.00 9.93 -3.70
N GLY A 26 14.35 9.55 -2.47
CA GLY A 26 14.29 10.43 -1.30
C GLY A 26 12.87 10.92 -1.00
N VAL A 27 11.85 10.10 -1.27
CA VAL A 27 10.46 10.46 -0.98
C VAL A 27 10.19 10.25 0.50
N GLU A 28 10.01 11.33 1.25
CA GLU A 28 9.79 11.24 2.71
C GLU A 28 8.40 10.72 3.09
N ILE A 29 7.39 10.99 2.25
CA ILE A 29 6.01 10.52 2.42
C ILE A 29 5.43 10.25 1.02
N LEU A 30 5.00 9.02 0.81
CA LEU A 30 4.30 8.58 -0.38
C LEU A 30 2.84 8.23 -0.06
N GLY A 31 1.89 8.94 -0.66
CA GLY A 31 0.50 8.51 -0.70
C GLY A 31 0.30 7.37 -1.70
N VAL A 32 -0.24 6.23 -1.26
CA VAL A 32 -0.47 5.06 -2.10
C VAL A 32 -1.97 4.87 -2.30
N GLN A 33 -2.41 4.74 -3.56
CA GLN A 33 -3.79 4.35 -3.91
C GLN A 33 -3.83 2.97 -4.55
N GLU A 34 -5.01 2.34 -4.51
CA GLU A 34 -5.30 1.06 -5.18
C GLU A 34 -4.31 -0.05 -4.76
N HIS A 35 -3.92 -0.10 -3.48
CA HIS A 35 -3.06 -1.18 -3.02
C HIS A 35 -3.77 -2.55 -2.98
N ARG A 36 -5.12 -2.54 -2.93
CA ARG A 36 -6.01 -3.71 -2.97
C ARG A 36 -5.77 -4.77 -1.90
N ARG A 37 -5.13 -4.40 -0.77
CA ARG A 37 -5.03 -5.26 0.42
C ARG A 37 -6.33 -5.13 1.22
N VAL A 38 -7.07 -6.24 1.35
CA VAL A 38 -8.29 -6.30 2.17
C VAL A 38 -7.89 -6.80 3.55
N HIS A 39 -8.23 -6.05 4.59
CA HIS A 39 -7.96 -6.42 5.97
C HIS A 39 -9.15 -7.21 6.54
N THR A 40 -8.88 -8.23 7.34
CA THR A 40 -9.91 -9.08 7.95
C THR A 40 -10.35 -8.56 9.31
N ASP A 41 -9.40 -8.10 10.13
CA ASP A 41 -9.64 -7.90 11.56
C ASP A 41 -9.63 -6.42 11.97
N GLN A 42 -8.84 -5.59 11.29
CA GLN A 42 -8.61 -4.20 11.68
C GLN A 42 -8.76 -3.26 10.48
N PRO A 43 -9.38 -2.07 10.67
CA PRO A 43 -9.56 -1.12 9.58
C PRO A 43 -8.23 -0.55 9.07
N ILE A 44 -7.25 -0.38 9.97
CA ILE A 44 -5.91 0.15 9.68
C ILE A 44 -4.87 -0.91 10.01
N LEU A 45 -3.88 -1.11 9.14
CA LEU A 45 -2.74 -1.98 9.38
C LEU A 45 -1.42 -1.23 9.19
N TYR A 46 -0.40 -1.69 9.91
CA TYR A 46 0.96 -1.16 9.87
C TYR A 46 1.89 -2.27 9.41
N HIS A 47 2.61 -2.04 8.32
CA HIS A 47 3.54 -2.98 7.73
C HIS A 47 4.92 -2.32 7.63
N LYS A 48 5.92 -2.94 8.25
CA LYS A 48 7.32 -2.54 8.09
C LYS A 48 7.89 -3.24 6.88
N VAL A 49 8.49 -2.49 5.96
CA VAL A 49 9.10 -3.03 4.73
C VAL A 49 10.33 -2.18 4.38
N GLY A 50 11.50 -2.82 4.33
CA GLY A 50 12.77 -2.09 4.25
C GLY A 50 12.93 -1.09 5.42
N GLY A 51 13.35 0.14 5.12
CA GLY A 51 13.38 1.26 6.07
C GLY A 51 12.05 2.01 6.19
N CYS A 52 11.01 1.64 5.43
CA CYS A 52 9.75 2.36 5.33
C CYS A 52 8.66 1.77 6.26
N SER A 53 7.65 2.59 6.58
CA SER A 53 6.46 2.15 7.32
C SER A 53 5.23 2.34 6.46
N PHE A 54 4.66 1.24 5.97
CA PHE A 54 3.46 1.26 5.16
C PHE A 54 2.20 1.13 6.02
N ILE A 55 1.45 2.21 6.14
CA ILE A 55 0.22 2.33 6.93
C ILE A 55 -0.95 2.30 5.95
N THR A 56 -1.82 1.30 6.04
CA THR A 56 -2.92 1.11 5.09
C THR A 56 -4.27 1.22 5.76
N LEU A 57 -5.25 1.77 5.03
CA LEU A 57 -6.68 1.58 5.26
C LEU A 57 -7.18 0.51 4.30
N SER A 58 -7.99 -0.43 4.79
CA SER A 58 -8.43 -1.59 4.00
C SER A 58 -9.05 -1.23 2.65
N ALA A 59 -8.68 -1.98 1.62
CA ALA A 59 -9.47 -2.11 0.40
C ALA A 59 -10.81 -2.81 0.69
N ARG A 60 -11.75 -2.76 -0.25
CA ARG A 60 -13.04 -3.45 -0.15
C ARG A 60 -13.22 -4.48 -1.25
N ARG A 61 -14.00 -5.52 -0.97
CA ARG A 61 -14.49 -6.43 -2.01
C ARG A 61 -15.74 -5.82 -2.65
N ASN A 62 -15.78 -5.84 -3.98
CA ASN A 62 -17.00 -5.54 -4.73
C ASN A 62 -17.93 -6.76 -4.79
N ASP A 63 -19.06 -6.63 -5.48
CA ASP A 63 -20.06 -7.71 -5.61
C ASP A 63 -19.50 -8.98 -6.28
N ALA A 64 -18.49 -8.83 -7.15
CA ALA A 64 -17.77 -9.93 -7.79
C ALA A 64 -16.63 -10.50 -6.92
N GLN A 65 -16.56 -10.14 -5.63
CA GLN A 65 -15.51 -10.52 -4.69
C GLN A 65 -14.10 -10.06 -5.05
N ALA A 66 -13.94 -9.17 -6.03
CA ALA A 66 -12.65 -8.59 -6.38
C ALA A 66 -12.27 -7.46 -5.42
N ALA A 67 -11.00 -7.41 -5.01
CA ALA A 67 -10.48 -6.33 -4.19
C ALA A 67 -10.39 -5.03 -5.02
N THR A 68 -10.89 -3.94 -4.47
CA THR A 68 -10.97 -2.61 -5.10
C THR A 68 -10.61 -1.52 -4.11
N GLY A 69 -9.87 -0.50 -4.56
CA GLY A 69 -9.43 0.59 -3.72
C GLY A 69 -8.34 0.20 -2.72
N GLY A 70 -8.46 0.76 -1.52
CA GLY A 70 -7.41 0.76 -0.51
C GLY A 70 -6.50 1.97 -0.70
N VAL A 71 -6.18 2.63 0.42
CA VAL A 71 -5.28 3.77 0.46
C VAL A 71 -4.28 3.59 1.59
N GLY A 72 -3.09 4.13 1.42
CA GLY A 72 -2.08 4.08 2.46
C GLY A 72 -1.07 5.22 2.38
N LEU A 73 -0.24 5.29 3.39
CA LEU A 73 0.93 6.16 3.48
C LEU A 73 2.15 5.26 3.65
N MET A 74 3.20 5.52 2.88
CA MET A 74 4.50 4.89 3.02
C MET A 74 5.55 5.94 3.31
#